data_AF-A0A5S4GYK2-F1
#
_entry.id   AF-A0A5S4GYK2-F1
#
_cell.length_a   1.000
_cell.length_b   1.000
_cell.length_c   1.000
_cell.angle_alpha   90.00
_cell.angle_beta   90.00
_cell.angle_gamma   90.00
#
_symmetry.space_group_name_H-M   'P 1'
#
loop_
_entity.id
_entity.type
_entity.pdbx_description
1 polymer ?
#
loop_
_entity_poly.entity_id
_entity_poly.type
_entity_poly.pdbx_seq_one_letter_code
_entity_poly.pdbx_strand_id
1 'polypeptide(L)'
;MSTRVRQASRALLNHDRQAGERELSASARRLRQACRGAEERPFGHDPRASRGNLDNDRFFGVVRVAGDPYTVLLGATAQAYAELLDELGHAGTTLDEPTLGELGLGLAALIAAATGETPAALPMPRRPADPAAATDQPLRRWRRGHHLFMVLLQALAITAGGLTATIRSAAASGEEARERLRAQWALLTTLLRGSSAALRFTGDFAGIDYITRVRPLMSDPTVPGGMTGLELRDHRFLVRRLRELGAALKSDAAAGEVCAHGSAAFQTVLAEVYAAHGEVCAHFVGADRTSLIAAGGPPAVAVLERLAAARLQLFPEPLPTSTPI
;
A
#
# COMPACT_ATOMS: atom_id res chain seq x y z
N MET A 1 -6.19 -12.09 18.74
CA MET A 1 -5.03 -11.23 19.02
C MET A 1 -4.56 -11.41 20.46
N SER A 2 -3.25 -11.60 20.71
CA SER A 2 -2.71 -11.72 22.07
C SER A 2 -2.63 -10.36 22.78
N THR A 3 -2.67 -10.35 24.12
CA THR A 3 -2.50 -9.14 24.93
C THR A 3 -1.16 -8.45 24.67
N ARG A 4 -0.09 -9.24 24.42
CA ARG A 4 1.24 -8.71 24.09
C ARG A 4 1.24 -7.91 22.80
N VAL A 5 0.55 -8.39 21.76
CA VAL A 5 0.46 -7.68 20.48
C VAL A 5 -0.27 -6.35 20.65
N ARG A 6 -1.43 -6.33 21.32
CA ARG A 6 -2.16 -5.07 21.60
C ARG A 6 -1.32 -4.07 22.39
N GLN A 7 -0.63 -4.51 23.44
CA GLN A 7 0.24 -3.64 24.23
C GLN A 7 1.39 -3.06 23.39
N ALA A 8 2.03 -3.87 22.55
CA ALA A 8 3.11 -3.40 21.67
C ALA A 8 2.59 -2.44 20.59
N SER A 9 1.39 -2.69 20.03
CA SER A 9 0.74 -1.80 19.06
C SER A 9 0.40 -0.45 19.69
N ARG A 10 -0.22 -0.44 20.87
CA ARG A 10 -0.52 0.79 21.60
C ARG A 10 0.74 1.59 21.94
N ALA A 11 1.79 0.90 22.39
CA ALA A 11 3.08 1.53 22.65
C ALA A 11 3.73 2.13 21.40
N LEU A 12 3.46 1.57 20.21
CA LEU A 12 3.93 2.15 18.95
C LEU A 12 3.07 3.34 18.50
N LEU A 13 1.75 3.24 18.58
CA LEU A 13 0.80 4.27 18.15
C LEU A 13 0.81 5.52 19.05
N ASN A 14 1.16 5.38 20.32
CA ASN A 14 1.16 6.47 21.30
C ASN A 14 2.50 7.22 21.42
N HIS A 15 3.45 6.99 20.50
CA HIS A 15 4.70 7.75 20.51
C HIS A 15 4.47 9.23 20.23
N ASP A 16 5.28 10.07 20.87
CA ASP A 16 5.31 11.50 20.56
C ASP A 16 5.73 11.70 19.09
N ARG A 17 5.18 12.73 18.43
CA ARG A 17 5.59 13.11 17.07
C ARG A 17 7.08 13.48 16.98
N GLN A 18 7.68 13.87 18.10
CA GLN A 18 9.11 14.20 18.25
C GLN A 18 9.97 13.01 18.66
N ALA A 19 9.40 11.81 18.81
CA ALA A 19 10.17 10.61 19.17
C ALA A 19 11.30 10.34 18.15
N GLY A 20 12.48 10.00 18.65
CA GLY A 20 13.64 9.76 17.80
C GLY A 20 13.56 8.45 17.02
N GLU A 21 14.20 8.40 15.84
CA GLU A 21 14.22 7.22 14.95
C GLU A 21 14.58 5.91 15.65
N ARG A 22 15.57 5.94 16.57
CA ARG A 22 16.01 4.75 17.33
C ARG A 22 14.91 4.21 18.24
N GLU A 23 14.18 5.10 18.91
CA GLU A 23 13.09 4.74 19.81
C GLU A 23 11.91 4.14 19.04
N LEU A 24 11.51 4.82 17.95
CA LEU A 24 10.47 4.35 17.05
C LEU A 24 10.81 2.98 16.46
N SER A 25 12.05 2.81 15.99
CA SER A 25 12.55 1.54 15.45
C SER A 25 12.54 0.43 16.49
N ALA A 26 12.93 0.73 17.73
CA ALA A 26 12.85 -0.24 18.83
C ALA A 26 11.40 -0.64 19.12
N SER A 27 10.46 0.31 19.10
CA SER A 27 9.03 0.03 19.30
C SER A 27 8.44 -0.83 18.18
N ALA A 28 8.76 -0.52 16.93
CA ALA A 28 8.37 -1.31 15.78
C ALA A 28 8.92 -2.75 15.84
N ARG A 29 10.19 -2.92 16.23
CA ARG A 29 10.79 -4.26 16.43
C ARG A 29 10.13 -5.04 17.57
N ARG A 30 9.75 -4.38 18.68
CA ARG A 30 8.97 -5.03 19.76
C ARG A 30 7.62 -5.52 19.26
N LEU A 31 6.91 -4.72 18.45
CA LEU A 31 5.66 -5.17 17.82
C LEU A 31 5.89 -6.36 16.88
N ARG A 32 6.92 -6.32 16.02
CA ARG A 32 7.29 -7.47 15.17
C ARG A 32 7.55 -8.73 16.00
N GLN A 33 8.31 -8.61 17.09
CA GLN A 33 8.62 -9.73 17.98
C GLN A 33 7.37 -10.29 18.67
N ALA A 34 6.46 -9.42 19.13
CA ALA A 34 5.19 -9.84 19.70
C ALA A 34 4.33 -10.62 18.69
N CYS A 35 4.41 -10.26 17.40
CA CYS A 35 3.72 -10.97 16.32
C CYS A 35 4.38 -12.32 15.97
N ARG A 36 5.72 -12.42 16.00
CA ARG A 36 6.44 -13.68 15.73
C ARG A 36 6.15 -14.80 16.74
N GLY A 37 5.54 -14.49 17.89
CA GLY A 37 5.08 -15.48 18.85
C GLY A 37 3.95 -16.39 18.35
N ALA A 38 3.37 -16.12 17.18
CA ALA A 38 2.32 -16.92 16.56
C ALA A 38 2.86 -17.67 15.33
N GLU A 39 3.51 -18.82 15.55
CA GLU A 39 3.79 -19.89 14.56
C GLU A 39 3.91 -19.50 13.06
N GLU A 40 4.73 -18.50 12.71
CA GLU A 40 5.02 -18.20 11.30
C GLU A 40 5.83 -19.35 10.70
N ARG A 41 5.22 -20.10 9.78
CA ARG A 41 5.90 -21.18 9.05
C ARG A 41 5.96 -20.82 7.57
N PRO A 42 7.04 -21.12 6.83
CA PRO A 42 7.06 -20.93 5.38
C PRO A 42 5.82 -21.59 4.75
N PHE A 43 5.11 -20.87 3.88
CA PHE A 43 3.88 -21.36 3.25
C PHE A 43 4.14 -22.60 2.36
N GLY A 44 5.39 -22.82 1.95
CA GLY A 44 5.79 -23.90 1.06
C GLY A 44 5.49 -23.59 -0.41
N HIS A 45 5.44 -24.63 -1.23
CA HIS A 45 5.10 -24.52 -2.66
C HIS A 45 3.62 -24.14 -2.83
N ASP A 46 3.35 -23.00 -3.47
CA ASP A 46 1.98 -22.61 -3.84
C ASP A 46 1.72 -22.90 -5.33
N PRO A 47 0.88 -23.89 -5.67
CA PRO A 47 0.59 -24.24 -7.07
C PRO A 47 -0.13 -23.13 -7.85
N ARG A 48 -0.62 -22.09 -7.17
CA ARG A 48 -1.29 -20.94 -7.79
C ARG A 48 -0.31 -19.81 -8.15
N ALA A 49 0.95 -19.90 -7.72
CA ALA A 49 1.95 -18.88 -8.01
C ALA A 49 2.40 -18.98 -9.48
N SER A 50 2.22 -17.90 -10.25
CA SER A 50 2.82 -17.80 -11.57
C SER A 50 4.33 -17.58 -11.47
N ARG A 51 5.06 -17.79 -12.57
CA ARG A 51 6.49 -17.49 -12.63
C ARG A 51 6.78 -16.04 -12.24
N GLY A 52 6.04 -15.08 -12.78
CA GLY A 52 6.15 -13.67 -12.42
C GLY A 52 5.82 -13.35 -10.96
N ASN A 53 4.94 -14.13 -10.29
CA ASN A 53 4.75 -14.00 -8.84
C ASN A 53 6.04 -14.36 -8.09
N LEU A 54 6.66 -15.49 -8.46
CA LEU A 54 7.88 -15.99 -7.81
C LEU A 54 9.07 -15.07 -8.08
N ASP A 55 9.20 -14.52 -9.29
CA ASP A 55 10.26 -13.57 -9.62
C ASP A 55 10.11 -12.25 -8.85
N ASN A 56 8.88 -11.73 -8.69
CA ASN A 56 8.60 -10.59 -7.82
C ASN A 56 8.96 -10.89 -6.36
N ASP A 57 8.48 -12.02 -5.81
CA ASP A 57 8.77 -12.37 -4.42
C ASP A 57 10.28 -12.51 -4.18
N ARG A 58 11.01 -13.14 -5.11
CA ARG A 58 12.47 -13.27 -5.05
C ARG A 58 13.17 -11.91 -5.13
N PHE A 59 12.77 -11.06 -6.07
CA PHE A 59 13.43 -9.77 -6.29
C PHE A 59 13.24 -8.82 -5.10
N PHE A 60 12.06 -8.80 -4.50
CA PHE A 60 11.77 -7.97 -3.33
C PHE A 60 12.16 -8.65 -2.00
N GLY A 61 12.47 -9.95 -2.00
CA GLY A 61 12.79 -10.68 -0.77
C GLY A 61 11.56 -10.97 0.09
N VAL A 62 10.38 -11.10 -0.54
CA VAL A 62 9.13 -11.44 0.12
C VAL A 62 9.11 -12.92 0.47
N VAL A 63 8.95 -13.22 1.76
CA VAL A 63 8.74 -14.59 2.24
C VAL A 63 7.27 -14.77 2.53
N ARG A 64 6.63 -15.70 1.82
CA ARG A 64 5.24 -16.08 2.07
C ARG A 64 5.18 -17.08 3.23
N VAL A 65 4.36 -16.76 4.23
CA VAL A 65 4.22 -17.57 5.45
C VAL A 65 2.76 -17.99 5.67
N ALA A 66 2.57 -19.12 6.33
CA ALA A 66 1.32 -19.54 6.94
C ALA A 66 1.31 -19.14 8.42
N GLY A 67 0.13 -18.82 8.94
CA GLY A 67 -0.08 -18.39 10.33
C GLY A 67 -1.39 -17.62 10.47
N ASP A 68 -1.61 -17.01 11.64
CA ASP A 68 -2.72 -16.09 11.83
C ASP A 68 -2.54 -14.86 10.91
N PRO A 69 -3.42 -14.62 9.92
CA PRO A 69 -3.21 -13.59 8.90
C PRO A 69 -3.07 -12.17 9.47
N TYR A 70 -3.81 -11.85 10.53
CA TYR A 70 -3.74 -10.54 11.18
C TYR A 70 -2.39 -10.32 11.86
N THR A 71 -1.91 -11.34 12.59
CA THR A 71 -0.60 -11.28 13.24
C THR A 71 0.53 -11.21 12.22
N VAL A 72 0.45 -11.97 11.13
CA VAL A 72 1.42 -11.93 10.03
C VAL A 72 1.46 -10.54 9.38
N LEU A 73 0.31 -10.00 9.00
CA LEU A 73 0.22 -8.66 8.38
C LEU A 73 0.75 -7.59 9.32
N LEU A 74 0.34 -7.61 10.59
CA LEU A 74 0.79 -6.64 11.59
C LEU A 74 2.30 -6.72 11.83
N GLY A 75 2.84 -7.94 11.89
CA GLY A 75 4.28 -8.18 11.95
C GLY A 75 4.99 -7.59 10.74
N ALA A 76 4.51 -7.88 9.53
CA ALA A 76 5.09 -7.35 8.29
C ALA A 76 5.03 -5.81 8.24
N THR A 77 3.92 -5.20 8.66
CA THR A 77 3.78 -3.73 8.76
C THR A 77 4.78 -3.14 9.74
N ALA A 78 4.95 -3.74 10.92
CA ALA A 78 5.92 -3.28 11.90
C ALA A 78 7.37 -3.40 11.39
N GLN A 79 7.68 -4.46 10.64
CA GLN A 79 8.97 -4.62 9.99
C GLN A 79 9.19 -3.57 8.90
N ALA A 80 8.22 -3.37 8.00
CA ALA A 80 8.32 -2.38 6.93
C ALA A 80 8.47 -0.95 7.48
N TYR A 81 7.78 -0.62 8.58
CA TYR A 81 7.95 0.66 9.26
C TYR A 81 9.34 0.82 9.90
N ALA A 82 9.90 -0.23 10.52
CA ALA A 82 11.28 -0.18 11.02
C ALA A 82 12.31 -0.01 9.89
N GLU A 83 12.08 -0.66 8.74
CA GLU A 83 12.93 -0.51 7.55
C GLU A 83 12.80 0.88 6.90
N LEU A 84 11.62 1.49 6.96
CA LEU A 84 11.38 2.88 6.56
C LEU A 84 12.21 3.83 7.43
N LEU A 85 12.10 3.73 8.76
CA LEU A 85 12.86 4.57 9.70
C LEU A 85 14.37 4.43 9.51
N ASP A 86 14.86 3.20 9.37
CA ASP A 86 16.27 2.90 9.11
C ASP A 86 16.76 3.51 7.80
N GLU A 87 15.88 3.75 6.83
CA GLU A 87 16.29 4.45 5.63
C GLU A 87 16.09 5.97 5.67
N LEU A 88 15.05 6.48 6.30
CA LEU A 88 14.94 7.93 6.55
C LEU A 88 16.17 8.42 7.32
N GLY A 89 16.64 7.66 8.31
CA GLY A 89 17.87 7.97 9.04
C GLY A 89 19.14 7.86 8.19
N HIS A 90 19.19 6.95 7.22
CA HIS A 90 20.35 6.72 6.37
C HIS A 90 20.47 7.75 5.23
N ALA A 91 19.40 7.91 4.43
CA ALA A 91 19.42 8.67 3.19
C ALA A 91 18.50 9.91 3.20
N GLY A 92 17.65 10.07 4.22
CA GLY A 92 16.62 11.11 4.25
C GLY A 92 15.54 10.88 3.19
N THR A 93 14.85 11.96 2.84
CA THR A 93 13.80 11.98 1.81
C THR A 93 13.59 13.39 1.25
N THR A 94 13.21 13.49 -0.02
CA THR A 94 12.77 14.76 -0.63
C THR A 94 11.29 15.03 -0.42
N LEU A 95 10.52 14.01 0.00
CA LEU A 95 9.10 14.15 0.29
C LEU A 95 8.84 15.23 1.35
N ASP A 96 7.73 15.93 1.15
CA ASP A 96 7.24 16.92 2.09
C ASP A 96 6.55 16.28 3.30
N GLU A 97 6.31 17.10 4.32
CA GLU A 97 5.66 16.64 5.55
C GLU A 97 4.24 16.11 5.33
N PRO A 98 3.38 16.72 4.49
CA PRO A 98 2.09 16.15 4.16
C PRO A 98 2.17 14.73 3.57
N THR A 99 3.03 14.49 2.58
CA THR A 99 3.15 13.16 1.94
C THR A 99 3.66 12.13 2.92
N LEU A 100 4.66 12.46 3.75
CA LEU A 100 5.12 11.57 4.83
C LEU A 100 4.01 11.31 5.85
N GLY A 101 3.23 12.34 6.19
CA GLY A 101 2.06 12.23 7.07
C GLY A 101 1.03 11.24 6.54
N GLU A 102 0.73 11.24 5.25
CA GLU A 102 -0.17 10.26 4.61
C GLU A 102 0.34 8.83 4.74
N LEU A 103 1.65 8.61 4.55
CA LEU A 103 2.27 7.30 4.76
C LEU A 103 2.13 6.85 6.22
N GLY A 104 2.39 7.75 7.18
CA GLY A 104 2.27 7.48 8.61
C GLY A 104 0.83 7.20 9.05
N LEU A 105 -0.13 7.92 8.50
CA LEU A 105 -1.56 7.69 8.69
C LEU A 105 -2.00 6.34 8.12
N GLY A 106 -1.55 5.97 6.91
CA GLY A 106 -1.88 4.69 6.30
C GLY A 106 -1.40 3.50 7.14
N LEU A 107 -0.14 3.52 7.56
CA LEU A 107 0.44 2.47 8.41
C LEU A 107 -0.23 2.41 9.80
N ALA A 108 -0.48 3.57 10.40
CA ALA A 108 -1.20 3.67 11.67
C ALA A 108 -2.61 3.09 11.58
N ALA A 109 -3.36 3.47 10.54
CA ALA A 109 -4.73 3.03 10.34
C ALA A 109 -4.80 1.51 10.16
N LEU A 110 -3.82 0.90 9.46
CA LEU A 110 -3.68 -0.55 9.37
C LEU A 110 -3.50 -1.18 10.77
N ILE A 111 -2.54 -0.67 11.55
CA ILE A 111 -2.24 -1.20 12.89
C ILE A 111 -3.46 -1.09 13.80
N ALA A 112 -4.09 0.09 13.83
CA ALA A 112 -5.29 0.38 14.61
C ALA A 112 -6.44 -0.55 14.24
N ALA A 113 -6.75 -0.68 12.95
CA ALA A 113 -7.80 -1.56 12.45
C ALA A 113 -7.54 -3.03 12.80
N ALA A 114 -6.30 -3.49 12.71
CA ALA A 114 -5.95 -4.87 13.06
C ALA A 114 -6.10 -5.14 14.57
N THR A 115 -5.83 -4.15 15.42
CA THR A 115 -5.68 -4.32 16.88
C THR A 115 -6.87 -3.87 17.70
N GLY A 116 -7.79 -3.11 17.10
CA GLY A 116 -8.90 -2.45 17.78
C GLY A 116 -8.49 -1.21 18.57
N GLU A 117 -7.29 -0.67 18.31
CA GLU A 117 -6.82 0.58 18.92
C GLU A 117 -7.33 1.79 18.10
N THR A 118 -7.29 2.98 18.69
CA THR A 118 -7.63 4.23 17.99
C THR A 118 -6.49 4.62 17.03
N PRO A 119 -6.78 5.00 15.77
CA PRO A 119 -5.74 5.42 14.85
C PRO A 119 -5.10 6.73 15.31
N ALA A 120 -3.76 6.73 15.42
CA ALA A 120 -2.93 7.90 15.60
C ALA A 120 -1.78 7.82 14.58
N ALA A 121 -1.53 8.90 13.84
CA ALA A 121 -0.48 8.93 12.82
C ALA A 121 0.87 8.46 13.41
N LEU A 122 1.52 7.49 12.75
CA LEU A 122 2.86 7.11 13.15
C LEU A 122 3.81 8.31 12.95
N PRO A 123 4.70 8.60 13.91
CA PRO A 123 5.69 9.67 13.76
C PRO A 123 6.59 9.42 12.54
N MET A 124 6.76 10.43 11.69
CA MET A 124 7.61 10.33 10.50
C MET A 124 8.77 11.32 10.62
N PRO A 125 9.89 10.91 11.24
CA PRO A 125 11.06 11.78 11.36
C PRO A 125 11.53 12.16 9.95
N ARG A 126 11.57 13.47 9.69
CA ARG A 126 12.00 14.01 8.41
C ARG A 126 13.44 14.47 8.51
N ARG A 127 14.30 13.82 7.74
CA ARG A 127 15.65 14.27 7.44
C ARG A 127 15.69 14.66 5.96
N PRO A 128 16.23 15.85 5.61
CA PRO A 128 16.44 16.20 4.21
C PRO A 128 17.22 15.10 3.50
N ALA A 129 16.85 14.81 2.25
CA ALA A 129 17.57 13.85 1.43
C ALA A 129 19.06 14.22 1.38
N ASP A 130 19.91 13.22 1.59
CA ASP A 130 21.33 13.28 1.31
C ASP A 130 21.56 12.66 -0.08
N PRO A 131 21.83 13.45 -1.13
CA PRO A 131 22.00 12.93 -2.48
C PRO A 131 23.12 11.88 -2.57
N ALA A 132 24.19 12.01 -1.78
CA ALA A 132 25.29 11.06 -1.80
C ALA A 132 24.86 9.70 -1.22
N ALA A 133 24.11 9.71 -0.12
CA ALA A 133 23.58 8.49 0.49
C ALA A 133 22.44 7.87 -0.34
N ALA A 134 21.57 8.68 -0.94
CA ALA A 134 20.50 8.22 -1.82
C ALA A 134 21.05 7.57 -3.11
N THR A 135 22.13 8.14 -3.66
CA THR A 135 22.85 7.55 -4.79
C THR A 135 23.62 6.30 -4.39
N ASP A 136 24.05 6.09 -3.14
CA ASP A 136 24.79 4.87 -2.78
C ASP A 136 23.94 3.59 -2.92
N GLN A 137 22.64 3.64 -2.57
CA GLN A 137 21.79 2.43 -2.46
C GLN A 137 20.36 2.56 -3.05
N PRO A 138 20.19 2.93 -4.33
CA PRO A 138 18.88 3.08 -4.98
C PRO A 138 18.04 1.79 -4.96
N LEU A 139 18.69 0.61 -5.03
CA LEU A 139 17.99 -0.67 -4.94
C LEU A 139 17.37 -0.91 -3.54
N ARG A 140 18.01 -0.41 -2.48
CA ARG A 140 17.51 -0.50 -1.10
C ARG A 140 16.27 0.37 -0.94
N ARG A 141 16.32 1.63 -1.42
CA ARG A 141 15.19 2.56 -1.50
C ARG A 141 14.01 1.92 -2.23
N TRP A 142 14.28 1.40 -3.43
CA TRP A 142 13.30 0.74 -4.29
C TRP A 142 12.61 -0.44 -3.59
N ARG A 143 13.37 -1.36 -2.99
CA ARG A 143 12.80 -2.54 -2.31
C ARG A 143 11.98 -2.17 -1.08
N ARG A 144 12.51 -1.30 -0.21
CA ARG A 144 11.82 -0.91 1.03
C ARG A 144 10.55 -0.11 0.76
N GLY A 145 10.56 0.76 -0.24
CA GLY A 145 9.35 1.43 -0.70
C GLY A 145 8.27 0.43 -1.16
N HIS A 146 8.66 -0.60 -1.91
CA HIS A 146 7.75 -1.67 -2.28
C HIS A 146 7.24 -2.50 -1.09
N HIS A 147 8.03 -2.72 -0.04
CA HIS A 147 7.55 -3.40 1.18
C HIS A 147 6.40 -2.64 1.84
N LEU A 148 6.53 -1.32 1.95
CA LEU A 148 5.46 -0.44 2.46
C LEU A 148 4.21 -0.54 1.58
N PHE A 149 4.40 -0.46 0.26
CA PHE A 149 3.31 -0.59 -0.69
C PHE A 149 2.59 -1.95 -0.56
N MET A 150 3.33 -3.06 -0.42
CA MET A 150 2.76 -4.40 -0.32
C MET A 150 1.89 -4.60 0.93
N VAL A 151 2.34 -4.14 2.11
CA VAL A 151 1.52 -4.26 3.34
C VAL A 151 0.26 -3.41 3.25
N LEU A 152 0.33 -2.23 2.62
CA LEU A 152 -0.83 -1.37 2.37
C LEU A 152 -1.79 -1.98 1.35
N LEU A 153 -1.29 -2.61 0.28
CA LEU A 153 -2.12 -3.36 -0.69
C LEU A 153 -2.89 -4.50 -0.02
N GLN A 154 -2.25 -5.25 0.87
CA GLN A 154 -2.90 -6.34 1.60
C GLN A 154 -4.00 -5.81 2.52
N ALA A 155 -3.74 -4.72 3.24
CA ALA A 155 -4.74 -4.06 4.07
C ALA A 155 -5.91 -3.52 3.23
N LEU A 156 -5.63 -2.87 2.08
CA LEU A 156 -6.65 -2.42 1.13
C LEU A 156 -7.54 -3.58 0.68
N ALA A 157 -6.95 -4.72 0.33
CA ALA A 157 -7.70 -5.88 -0.15
C ALA A 157 -8.58 -6.50 0.94
N ILE A 158 -8.08 -6.56 2.19
CA ILE A 158 -8.86 -7.01 3.34
C ILE A 158 -10.03 -6.06 3.61
N THR A 159 -9.76 -4.75 3.67
CA THR A 159 -10.78 -3.73 3.91
C THR A 159 -11.85 -3.72 2.81
N ALA A 160 -11.45 -3.80 1.54
CA ALA A 160 -12.38 -3.89 0.41
C ALA A 160 -13.25 -5.15 0.48
N GLY A 161 -12.67 -6.30 0.87
CA GLY A 161 -13.43 -7.53 1.08
C GLY A 161 -14.43 -7.43 2.23
N GLY A 162 -14.02 -6.83 3.35
CA GLY A 162 -14.89 -6.57 4.49
C GLY A 162 -16.03 -5.61 4.15
N LEU A 163 -15.74 -4.53 3.44
CA LEU A 163 -16.72 -3.57 2.95
C LEU A 163 -17.72 -4.24 2.00
N THR A 164 -17.24 -5.07 1.06
CA THR A 164 -18.09 -5.86 0.16
C THR A 164 -19.04 -6.77 0.94
N ALA A 165 -18.54 -7.44 1.99
CA ALA A 165 -19.35 -8.31 2.83
C ALA A 165 -20.40 -7.52 3.64
N THR A 166 -20.06 -6.34 4.16
CA THR A 166 -21.00 -5.45 4.84
C THR A 166 -22.12 -5.00 3.91
N ILE A 167 -21.79 -4.56 2.69
CA ILE A 167 -22.78 -4.11 1.68
C ILE A 167 -23.75 -5.25 1.33
N ARG A 168 -23.25 -6.46 1.11
CA ARG A 168 -24.08 -7.61 0.74
C ARG A 168 -24.90 -8.19 1.91
N SER A 169 -24.63 -7.77 3.14
CA SER A 169 -25.34 -8.30 4.30
C SER A 169 -26.73 -7.68 4.38
N ALA A 170 -27.76 -8.52 4.52
CA ALA A 170 -29.14 -8.08 4.75
C ALA A 170 -29.33 -7.21 6.02
N ALA A 171 -28.34 -7.20 6.91
CA ALA A 171 -28.29 -6.34 8.10
C ALA A 171 -27.74 -4.92 7.84
N ALA A 172 -27.52 -4.53 6.58
CA ALA A 172 -27.05 -3.19 6.22
C ALA A 172 -28.06 -2.06 6.52
N SER A 173 -29.28 -2.40 6.94
CA SER A 173 -30.31 -1.45 7.35
C SER A 173 -30.21 -1.13 8.84
N GLY A 174 -29.50 -0.05 9.18
CA GLY A 174 -29.41 0.46 10.56
C GLY A 174 -28.24 1.43 10.74
N GLU A 175 -28.28 2.25 11.79
CA GLU A 175 -27.22 3.25 12.00
C GLU A 175 -25.87 2.62 12.33
N GLU A 176 -25.83 1.50 13.06
CA GLU A 176 -24.58 0.77 13.33
C GLU A 176 -23.92 0.25 12.04
N ALA A 177 -24.73 -0.26 11.10
CA ALA A 177 -24.23 -0.72 9.81
C ALA A 177 -23.72 0.45 8.96
N ARG A 178 -24.43 1.58 8.97
CA ARG A 178 -23.99 2.82 8.29
C ARG A 178 -22.68 3.33 8.87
N GLU A 179 -22.52 3.33 10.19
CA GLU A 179 -21.29 3.76 10.84
C GLU A 179 -20.12 2.83 10.50
N ARG A 180 -20.36 1.53 10.49
CA ARG A 180 -19.37 0.54 10.02
C ARG A 180 -18.95 0.79 8.58
N LEU A 181 -19.90 1.07 7.68
CA LEU A 181 -19.62 1.41 6.28
C LEU A 181 -18.79 2.70 6.18
N ARG A 182 -19.14 3.75 6.92
CA ARG A 182 -18.37 5.02 6.96
C ARG A 182 -16.92 4.75 7.41
N ALA A 183 -16.75 4.02 8.51
CA ALA A 183 -15.43 3.67 9.03
C ALA A 183 -14.61 2.83 8.02
N GLN A 184 -15.23 1.86 7.34
CA GLN A 184 -14.56 1.04 6.32
C GLN A 184 -14.16 1.84 5.08
N TRP A 185 -15.00 2.77 4.61
CA TRP A 185 -14.66 3.67 3.50
C TRP A 185 -13.53 4.64 3.88
N ALA A 186 -13.59 5.22 5.09
CA ALA A 186 -12.54 6.09 5.60
C ALA A 186 -11.20 5.34 5.70
N LEU A 187 -11.21 4.12 6.25
CA LEU A 187 -10.03 3.26 6.31
C LEU A 187 -9.49 2.94 4.90
N LEU A 188 -10.35 2.53 3.97
CA LEU A 188 -9.95 2.19 2.61
C LEU A 188 -9.29 3.39 1.90
N THR A 189 -9.85 4.59 2.08
CA THR A 189 -9.33 5.84 1.51
C THR A 189 -7.99 6.23 2.14
N THR A 190 -7.87 6.14 3.46
CA THR A 190 -6.61 6.43 4.17
C THR A 190 -5.48 5.47 3.78
N LEU A 191 -5.78 4.17 3.66
CA LEU A 191 -4.81 3.18 3.19
C LEU A 191 -4.37 3.47 1.75
N LEU A 192 -5.29 3.93 0.90
CA LEU A 192 -5.00 4.25 -0.49
C LEU A 192 -4.08 5.48 -0.61
N ARG A 193 -4.34 6.55 0.15
CA ARG A 193 -3.42 7.70 0.25
C ARG A 193 -2.04 7.29 0.73
N GLY A 194 -1.98 6.50 1.81
CA GLY A 194 -0.71 5.95 2.30
C GLY A 194 0.03 5.14 1.24
N SER A 195 -0.68 4.39 0.38
CA SER A 195 -0.06 3.63 -0.71
C SER A 195 0.50 4.55 -1.81
N SER A 196 -0.15 5.69 -2.08
CA SER A 196 0.36 6.71 -2.99
C SER A 196 1.64 7.34 -2.45
N ALA A 197 1.66 7.70 -1.17
CA ALA A 197 2.86 8.19 -0.50
C ALA A 197 4.00 7.15 -0.52
N ALA A 198 3.70 5.85 -0.34
CA ALA A 198 4.67 4.78 -0.47
C ALA A 198 5.25 4.67 -1.90
N LEU A 199 4.45 4.89 -2.95
CA LEU A 199 4.94 4.92 -4.34
C LEU A 199 5.89 6.09 -4.57
N ARG A 200 5.53 7.30 -4.11
CA ARG A 200 6.40 8.48 -4.21
C ARG A 200 7.72 8.25 -3.47
N PHE A 201 7.65 7.70 -2.27
CA PHE A 201 8.83 7.33 -1.48
C PHE A 201 9.71 6.28 -2.16
N THR A 202 9.09 5.29 -2.79
CA THR A 202 9.80 4.29 -3.61
C THR A 202 10.57 4.96 -4.72
N GLY A 203 10.02 6.03 -5.30
CA GLY A 203 10.59 6.82 -6.39
C GLY A 203 11.64 7.85 -5.99
N ASP A 204 11.88 8.05 -4.69
CA ASP A 204 12.65 9.17 -4.13
C ASP A 204 14.17 8.94 -4.21
N PHE A 205 14.68 8.92 -5.45
CA PHE A 205 16.10 8.87 -5.80
C PHE A 205 16.30 9.28 -7.28
N ALA A 206 17.54 9.41 -7.74
CA ALA A 206 17.82 9.91 -9.09
C ALA A 206 17.35 8.97 -10.20
N GLY A 207 16.76 9.54 -11.26
CA GLY A 207 16.24 8.76 -12.39
C GLY A 207 17.32 7.90 -13.10
N ILE A 208 18.53 8.44 -13.20
CA ILE A 208 19.67 7.73 -13.82
C ILE A 208 20.07 6.47 -13.04
N ASP A 209 19.98 6.51 -11.71
CA ASP A 209 20.28 5.37 -10.85
C ASP A 209 19.27 4.24 -11.06
N TYR A 210 18.00 4.58 -11.33
CA TYR A 210 17.01 3.57 -11.70
C TYR A 210 17.37 2.88 -13.00
N ILE A 211 17.69 3.65 -14.05
CA ILE A 211 18.01 3.11 -15.38
C ILE A 211 19.27 2.23 -15.33
N THR A 212 20.29 2.67 -14.59
CA THR A 212 21.63 2.05 -14.62
C THR A 212 21.83 0.96 -13.57
N ARG A 213 21.07 0.98 -12.45
CA ARG A 213 21.32 0.08 -11.32
C ARG A 213 20.11 -0.76 -10.90
N VAL A 214 18.89 -0.23 -11.02
CA VAL A 214 17.68 -0.94 -10.57
C VAL A 214 17.02 -1.71 -11.73
N ARG A 215 16.71 -1.03 -12.83
CA ARG A 215 16.02 -1.58 -14.01
C ARG A 215 16.73 -2.81 -14.62
N PRO A 216 18.07 -2.86 -14.77
CA PRO A 216 18.74 -4.02 -15.35
C PRO A 216 18.56 -5.30 -14.55
N LEU A 217 18.34 -5.20 -13.23
CA LEU A 217 18.08 -6.34 -12.36
C LEU A 217 16.66 -6.89 -12.48
N MET A 218 15.77 -6.13 -13.13
CA MET A 218 14.36 -6.47 -13.39
C MET A 218 14.09 -6.76 -14.88
N SER A 219 15.13 -6.78 -15.71
CA SER A 219 15.02 -6.94 -17.16
C SER A 219 15.87 -8.12 -17.64
N ASP A 220 15.79 -8.44 -18.93
CA ASP A 220 16.72 -9.36 -19.59
C ASP A 220 18.19 -8.94 -19.40
N PRO A 221 19.12 -9.87 -19.15
CA PRO A 221 18.93 -11.34 -19.03
C PRO A 221 18.59 -11.81 -17.60
N THR A 222 18.53 -10.92 -16.61
CA THR A 222 18.34 -11.27 -15.19
C THR A 222 16.96 -11.90 -14.95
N VAL A 223 15.92 -11.31 -15.54
CA VAL A 223 14.55 -11.82 -15.52
C VAL A 223 14.04 -11.87 -16.95
N PRO A 224 14.05 -13.06 -17.59
CA PRO A 224 13.62 -13.20 -18.97
C PRO A 224 12.19 -12.71 -19.21
N GLY A 225 12.02 -11.80 -20.19
CA GLY A 225 10.73 -11.18 -20.48
C GLY A 225 10.37 -9.98 -19.58
N GLY A 226 11.23 -9.64 -18.62
CA GLY A 226 11.08 -8.49 -17.72
C GLY A 226 10.10 -8.72 -16.57
N MET A 227 10.36 -8.07 -15.43
CA MET A 227 9.43 -8.04 -14.31
C MET A 227 8.35 -6.99 -14.51
N THR A 228 7.14 -7.31 -14.06
CA THR A 228 6.03 -6.36 -14.01
C THR A 228 5.29 -6.39 -12.68
N GLY A 229 4.91 -5.21 -12.20
CA GLY A 229 4.03 -5.06 -11.03
C GLY A 229 2.61 -5.60 -11.27
N LEU A 230 2.21 -5.83 -12.52
CA LEU A 230 0.94 -6.51 -12.84
C LEU A 230 0.94 -7.99 -12.40
N GLU A 231 2.13 -8.58 -12.30
CA GLU A 231 2.33 -9.94 -11.79
C GLU A 231 2.64 -9.96 -10.29
N LEU A 232 2.54 -8.84 -9.58
CA LEU A 232 2.58 -8.87 -8.12
C LEU A 232 1.29 -9.50 -7.60
N ARG A 233 1.42 -10.59 -6.84
CA ARG A 233 0.30 -11.40 -6.35
C ARG A 233 -0.70 -10.59 -5.51
N ASP A 234 -0.19 -9.76 -4.60
CA ASP A 234 -1.02 -8.94 -3.71
C ASP A 234 -1.81 -7.88 -4.50
N HIS A 235 -1.19 -7.27 -5.53
CA HIS A 235 -1.87 -6.34 -6.42
C HIS A 235 -2.99 -7.03 -7.23
N ARG A 236 -2.73 -8.22 -7.79
CA ARG A 236 -3.78 -9.02 -8.47
C ARG A 236 -4.95 -9.34 -7.55
N PHE A 237 -4.66 -9.68 -6.30
CA PHE A 237 -5.68 -9.97 -5.30
C PHE A 237 -6.49 -8.71 -4.95
N LEU A 238 -5.84 -7.55 -4.75
CA LEU A 238 -6.52 -6.27 -4.56
C LEU A 238 -7.45 -5.95 -5.73
N VAL A 239 -6.96 -6.02 -6.98
CA VAL A 239 -7.79 -5.73 -8.17
C VAL A 239 -9.03 -6.62 -8.21
N ARG A 240 -8.91 -7.90 -7.83
CA ARG A 240 -10.07 -8.78 -7.71
C ARG A 240 -11.05 -8.29 -6.64
N ARG A 241 -10.57 -7.89 -5.45
CA ARG A 241 -11.42 -7.33 -4.39
C ARG A 241 -12.11 -6.02 -4.80
N LEU A 242 -11.43 -5.15 -5.55
CA LEU A 242 -12.06 -3.94 -6.09
C LEU A 242 -13.16 -4.26 -7.11
N ARG A 243 -12.98 -5.29 -7.95
CA ARG A 243 -14.06 -5.77 -8.85
C ARG A 243 -15.26 -6.30 -8.08
N GLU A 244 -15.03 -7.09 -7.03
CA GLU A 244 -16.08 -7.64 -6.18
C GLU A 244 -16.87 -6.52 -5.47
N LEU A 245 -16.15 -5.50 -4.98
CA LEU A 245 -16.73 -4.31 -4.36
C LEU A 245 -17.56 -3.50 -5.36
N GLY A 246 -16.99 -3.20 -6.53
CA GLY A 246 -17.70 -2.50 -7.60
C GLY A 246 -18.96 -3.24 -8.06
N ALA A 247 -18.89 -4.56 -8.18
CA ALA A 247 -20.05 -5.39 -8.49
C ALA A 247 -21.12 -5.33 -7.39
N ALA A 248 -20.72 -5.38 -6.12
CA ALA A 248 -21.67 -5.25 -5.00
C ALA A 248 -22.39 -3.90 -5.00
N LEU A 249 -21.66 -2.81 -5.26
CA LEU A 249 -22.22 -1.46 -5.37
C LEU A 249 -23.18 -1.30 -6.56
N LYS A 250 -22.93 -2.00 -7.68
CA LYS A 250 -23.79 -1.95 -8.87
C LYS A 250 -25.03 -2.84 -8.75
N SER A 251 -24.94 -3.96 -8.03
CA SER A 251 -26.04 -4.90 -7.84
C SER A 251 -27.06 -4.46 -6.78
N ASP A 252 -26.64 -3.59 -5.87
CA ASP A 252 -27.49 -3.12 -4.79
C ASP A 252 -28.15 -1.79 -5.18
N ALA A 253 -29.41 -1.87 -5.63
CA ALA A 253 -30.23 -0.70 -5.93
C ALA A 253 -30.46 0.22 -4.71
N ALA A 254 -30.15 -0.28 -3.50
CA ALA A 254 -30.23 0.45 -2.25
C ALA A 254 -28.85 0.79 -1.67
N ALA A 255 -27.79 0.87 -2.50
CA ALA A 255 -26.51 1.43 -2.09
C ALA A 255 -26.75 2.84 -1.54
N GLY A 256 -26.93 2.92 -0.23
CA GLY A 256 -27.40 4.13 0.43
C GLY A 256 -26.40 5.26 0.29
N GLU A 257 -26.81 6.45 0.70
CA GLU A 257 -26.00 7.68 0.65
C GLU A 257 -24.56 7.50 1.15
N VAL A 258 -24.36 6.68 2.20
CA VAL A 258 -23.03 6.34 2.74
C VAL A 258 -22.13 5.65 1.70
N CYS A 259 -22.67 4.70 0.94
CA CYS A 259 -21.91 4.00 -0.10
C CYS A 259 -21.66 4.89 -1.31
N ALA A 260 -22.62 5.76 -1.68
CA ALA A 260 -22.44 6.72 -2.76
C ALA A 260 -21.30 7.72 -2.43
N HIS A 261 -21.35 8.35 -1.26
CA HIS A 261 -20.32 9.28 -0.80
C HIS A 261 -18.95 8.60 -0.61
N GLY A 262 -18.92 7.43 0.04
CA GLY A 262 -17.69 6.67 0.25
C GLY A 262 -17.03 6.24 -1.06
N SER A 263 -17.83 5.74 -2.01
CA SER A 263 -17.35 5.36 -3.35
C SER A 263 -16.82 6.56 -4.13
N ALA A 264 -17.50 7.71 -4.09
CA ALA A 264 -17.04 8.92 -4.76
C ALA A 264 -15.69 9.40 -4.18
N ALA A 265 -15.58 9.49 -2.86
CA ALA A 265 -14.33 9.90 -2.20
C ALA A 265 -13.17 8.93 -2.51
N PHE A 266 -13.43 7.62 -2.51
CA PHE A 266 -12.45 6.62 -2.88
C PHE A 266 -12.01 6.75 -4.35
N GLN A 267 -12.94 6.97 -5.28
CA GLN A 267 -12.64 7.15 -6.71
C GLN A 267 -11.75 8.38 -6.95
N THR A 268 -11.98 9.49 -6.25
CA THR A 268 -11.11 10.67 -6.31
C THR A 268 -9.68 10.32 -5.93
N VAL A 269 -9.49 9.68 -4.78
CA VAL A 269 -8.14 9.28 -4.32
C VAL A 269 -7.52 8.23 -5.25
N LEU A 270 -8.32 7.32 -5.81
CA LEU A 270 -7.84 6.33 -6.78
C LEU A 270 -7.27 6.99 -8.04
N ALA A 271 -7.94 8.02 -8.56
CA ALA A 271 -7.42 8.80 -9.68
C ALA A 271 -6.10 9.49 -9.32
N GLU A 272 -6.01 10.10 -8.13
CA GLU A 272 -4.79 10.72 -7.62
C GLU A 272 -3.62 9.73 -7.49
N VAL A 273 -3.87 8.49 -7.03
CA VAL A 273 -2.83 7.45 -6.93
C VAL A 273 -2.29 7.05 -8.29
N TYR A 274 -3.16 6.91 -9.29
CA TYR A 274 -2.72 6.59 -10.65
C TYR A 274 -1.93 7.74 -11.27
N ALA A 275 -2.32 8.99 -11.03
CA ALA A 275 -1.55 10.16 -11.45
C ALA A 275 -0.16 10.17 -10.80
N ALA A 276 -0.09 9.97 -9.48
CA ALA A 276 1.17 9.89 -8.74
C ALA A 276 2.08 8.77 -9.24
N HIS A 277 1.52 7.60 -9.56
CA HIS A 277 2.29 6.50 -10.15
C HIS A 277 2.81 6.87 -11.56
N GLY A 278 2.01 7.60 -12.34
CA GLY A 278 2.42 8.17 -13.63
C GLY A 278 3.61 9.11 -13.49
N GLU A 279 3.59 10.01 -12.52
CA GLU A 279 4.68 10.94 -12.21
C GLU A 279 5.97 10.19 -11.84
N VAL A 280 5.90 9.17 -10.98
CA VAL A 280 7.06 8.33 -10.62
C VAL A 280 7.63 7.62 -11.86
N CYS A 281 6.76 7.10 -12.73
CA CYS A 281 7.22 6.50 -13.98
C CYS A 281 7.89 7.53 -14.90
N ALA A 282 7.29 8.71 -15.05
CA ALA A 282 7.83 9.79 -15.87
C ALA A 282 9.19 10.28 -15.35
N HIS A 283 9.36 10.39 -14.03
CA HIS A 283 10.63 10.72 -13.38
C HIS A 283 11.75 9.75 -13.76
N PHE A 284 11.44 8.44 -13.84
CA PHE A 284 12.45 7.43 -14.11
C PHE A 284 12.80 7.23 -15.57
N VAL A 285 11.80 7.22 -16.46
CA VAL A 285 12.02 6.82 -17.85
C VAL A 285 11.62 7.90 -18.86
N GLY A 286 11.11 9.04 -18.39
CA GLY A 286 10.46 10.06 -19.24
C GLY A 286 9.06 9.64 -19.67
N ALA A 287 8.29 10.56 -20.26
CA ALA A 287 6.92 10.29 -20.69
C ALA A 287 6.84 9.26 -21.83
N ASP A 288 7.89 9.15 -22.66
CA ASP A 288 7.84 8.45 -23.95
C ASP A 288 8.49 7.06 -23.96
N ARG A 289 9.17 6.65 -22.89
CA ARG A 289 9.86 5.34 -22.87
C ARG A 289 8.94 4.20 -22.45
N THR A 290 9.23 3.04 -23.04
CA THR A 290 8.47 1.81 -22.91
C THR A 290 8.52 1.23 -21.50
N SER A 291 7.36 0.74 -21.04
CA SER A 291 7.22 0.00 -19.79
C SER A 291 8.01 -1.32 -19.82
N LEU A 292 8.37 -1.86 -18.65
CA LEU A 292 8.92 -3.22 -18.52
C LEU A 292 7.98 -4.32 -19.00
N ILE A 293 6.69 -4.01 -19.20
CA ILE A 293 5.65 -4.96 -19.66
C ILE A 293 5.93 -5.46 -21.10
N ALA A 294 6.73 -4.76 -21.90
CA ALA A 294 7.30 -5.28 -23.14
C ALA A 294 8.39 -4.33 -23.65
N ALA A 295 9.58 -4.85 -23.94
CA ALA A 295 10.55 -4.12 -24.76
C ALA A 295 9.88 -3.79 -26.12
N GLY A 296 9.62 -2.50 -26.38
CA GLY A 296 8.88 -2.04 -27.57
C GLY A 296 7.36 -1.85 -27.38
N GLY A 297 6.83 -2.01 -26.16
CA GLY A 297 5.43 -1.75 -25.83
C GLY A 297 5.08 -0.25 -25.69
N PRO A 298 3.81 0.10 -25.44
CA PRO A 298 3.40 1.49 -25.25
C PRO A 298 4.10 2.17 -24.05
N PRO A 299 4.16 3.52 -24.02
CA PRO A 299 4.78 4.25 -22.93
C PRO A 299 4.18 3.91 -21.57
N ALA A 300 5.01 3.93 -20.51
CA ALA A 300 4.58 3.54 -19.17
C ALA A 300 3.40 4.36 -18.65
N VAL A 301 3.40 5.68 -18.91
CA VAL A 301 2.31 6.59 -18.51
C VAL A 301 1.00 6.23 -19.20
N ALA A 302 1.02 5.98 -20.52
CA ALA A 302 -0.18 5.58 -21.28
C ALA A 302 -0.73 4.20 -20.85
N VAL A 303 0.12 3.30 -20.35
CA VAL A 303 -0.36 2.06 -19.72
C VAL A 303 -1.09 2.36 -18.41
N LEU A 304 -0.54 3.25 -17.58
CA LEU A 304 -1.14 3.63 -16.30
C LEU A 304 -2.46 4.38 -16.48
N GLU A 305 -2.58 5.28 -17.45
CA GLU A 305 -3.84 5.98 -17.77
C GLU A 305 -4.95 4.99 -18.15
N ARG A 306 -4.64 4.01 -19.01
CA ARG A 306 -5.60 2.96 -19.38
C ARG A 306 -5.99 2.09 -18.19
N LEU A 307 -5.04 1.77 -17.32
CA LEU A 307 -5.33 1.03 -16.09
C LEU A 307 -6.22 1.86 -15.16
N ALA A 308 -5.94 3.15 -14.99
CA ALA A 308 -6.73 4.08 -14.18
C ALA A 308 -8.17 4.13 -14.65
N ALA A 309 -8.39 4.39 -15.94
CA ALA A 309 -9.73 4.41 -16.55
C ALA A 309 -10.47 3.07 -16.31
N ALA A 310 -9.80 1.95 -16.56
CA ALA A 310 -10.37 0.63 -16.34
C ALA A 310 -10.67 0.33 -14.85
N ARG A 311 -10.01 1.01 -13.90
CA ARG A 311 -10.26 0.80 -12.46
C ARG A 311 -11.36 1.69 -11.93
N LEU A 312 -11.46 2.91 -12.42
CA LEU A 312 -12.57 3.82 -12.10
C LEU A 312 -13.91 3.24 -12.61
N GLN A 313 -13.92 2.66 -13.82
CA GLN A 313 -15.11 1.98 -14.38
C GLN A 313 -15.63 0.77 -13.56
N LEU A 314 -14.87 0.28 -12.58
CA LEU A 314 -15.36 -0.77 -11.70
C LEU A 314 -16.50 -0.28 -10.80
N PHE A 315 -16.51 1.01 -10.47
CA PHE A 315 -17.44 1.61 -9.54
C PHE A 315 -18.61 2.28 -10.29
N PRO A 316 -19.75 2.53 -9.62
CA PRO A 316 -20.80 3.41 -10.14
C PRO A 316 -20.26 4.83 -10.37
N GLU A 317 -20.83 5.52 -11.36
CA GLU A 317 -20.52 6.93 -11.58
C GLU A 317 -20.83 7.74 -10.29
N PRO A 318 -19.95 8.66 -9.89
CA PRO A 318 -20.24 9.55 -8.78
C PRO A 318 -21.54 10.31 -9.05
N LEU A 319 -22.40 10.43 -8.03
CA LEU A 319 -23.58 11.29 -8.15
C LEU A 319 -23.12 12.72 -8.47
N PRO A 320 -23.80 13.44 -9.38
CA PRO A 320 -23.49 14.84 -9.62
C PRO A 320 -23.59 15.57 -8.28
N THR A 321 -22.52 16.27 -7.91
CA THR A 321 -22.48 17.05 -6.67
C THR A 321 -23.66 18.01 -6.69
N SER A 322 -24.70 17.69 -5.92
CA SER A 322 -25.76 18.64 -5.63
C SER A 322 -25.07 19.76 -4.85
N THR A 323 -25.28 20.99 -5.32
CA THR A 323 -24.80 22.24 -4.74
C THR A 323 -24.80 22.18 -3.20
N PRO A 324 -23.77 22.69 -2.50
CA PRO A 324 -23.74 22.65 -1.05
C PRO A 324 -25.02 23.26 -0.46
N ILE A 325 -25.66 22.52 0.45
CA ILE A 325 -26.70 23.04 1.36
C ILE A 325 -26.00 23.78 2.49
#